data_AF-A0A3L8PNZ8-F1
#
_entry.id   AF-A0A3L8PNZ8-F1
#
_cell.length_a   1.000
_cell.length_b   1.000
_cell.length_c   1.000
_cell.angle_alpha   90.00
_cell.angle_beta   90.00
_cell.angle_gamma   90.00
#
_symmetry.space_group_name_H-M   'P 1'
#
loop_
_entity.id
_entity.type
_entity.pdbx_description
1 polymer ?
#
loop_
_entity_poly.entity_id
_entity_poly.type
_entity_poly.pdbx_seq_one_letter_code
_entity_poly.pdbx_strand_id
1 'polypeptide(L)'
;MKFADFAAHYRRDAPAAPRMPADHRSLLMPAYRAAVERGKLLHDVLAHDAVLPHAEVSRRLTHYNAWTVAGYGGIVDRITQIGEETGDELHESAGPLWQYRHWHGMCGAFGNEWAQVLTGDLRMDGYHPDKTRLNLGTGGLDYYLRRGKPGVDYFAEDERPLLVGMHTEIDAGIALLELTARHRSLLVLPAPPQFEMFAGRCNVDFLVLDMKRRQVRGVQVKSMRHAQDLDRYDPAVVTIITGEWDLDNVRAVRRHARTSDMDVVPWPGLITTHFLGSTRLSANPPRLDATQVQRVKSRARTLSADARDRNREVFERVVTKVLADLRR
;
A
#
# COMPACT_ATOMS: atom_id res chain seq x y z
N MET A 1 10.21 -19.18 3.45
CA MET A 1 10.81 -19.12 4.81
C MET A 1 9.77 -19.32 5.92
N LYS A 2 10.12 -19.92 7.07
CA LYS A 2 9.22 -20.07 8.24
C LYS A 2 9.07 -18.75 9.00
N PHE A 3 7.96 -18.59 9.72
CA PHE A 3 7.68 -17.35 10.47
C PHE A 3 8.78 -16.96 11.47
N ALA A 4 9.26 -17.90 12.29
CA ALA A 4 10.28 -17.62 13.30
C ALA A 4 11.62 -17.22 12.67
N ASP A 5 12.05 -17.95 11.63
CA ASP A 5 13.27 -17.63 10.89
C ASP A 5 13.19 -16.24 10.26
N PHE A 6 12.04 -15.92 9.68
CA PHE A 6 11.80 -14.60 9.10
C PHE A 6 11.86 -13.51 10.17
N ALA A 7 11.18 -13.68 11.30
CA ALA A 7 11.17 -12.72 12.39
C ALA A 7 12.58 -12.45 12.97
N ALA A 8 13.49 -13.41 12.90
CA ALA A 8 14.87 -13.26 13.36
C ALA A 8 15.68 -12.23 12.54
N HIS A 9 15.26 -11.91 11.32
CA HIS A 9 15.85 -10.83 10.52
C HIS A 9 15.44 -9.42 10.99
N TYR A 10 14.45 -9.32 11.87
CA TYR A 10 13.84 -8.06 12.27
C TYR A 10 13.94 -7.85 13.78
N ARG A 11 14.16 -6.60 14.19
CA ARG A 11 14.08 -6.23 15.60
C ARG A 11 12.62 -6.11 16.00
N ARG A 12 12.25 -6.75 17.11
CA ARG A 12 10.92 -6.61 17.73
C ARG A 12 10.60 -5.14 18.02
N ASP A 13 11.50 -4.49 18.75
CA ASP A 13 11.39 -3.09 19.08
C ASP A 13 12.03 -2.23 17.98
N ALA A 14 11.22 -1.37 17.37
CA ALA A 14 11.73 -0.36 16.44
C ALA A 14 12.75 0.54 17.17
N PRO A 15 13.78 1.04 16.47
CA PRO A 15 14.65 2.09 16.98
C PRO A 15 13.88 3.34 17.43
N ALA A 16 14.59 4.27 18.06
CA ALA A 16 14.05 5.59 18.37
C ALA A 16 13.37 6.20 17.14
N ALA A 17 12.27 6.93 17.37
CA ALA A 17 11.51 7.56 16.30
C ALA A 17 12.44 8.34 15.35
N PRO A 18 12.25 8.23 14.02
CA PRO A 18 13.02 9.02 13.08
C PRO A 18 12.93 10.51 13.45
N ARG A 19 13.99 11.27 13.15
CA ARG A 19 13.97 12.72 13.39
C ARG A 19 12.85 13.33 12.55
N MET A 20 11.77 13.72 13.23
CA MET A 20 10.65 14.46 12.63
C MET A 20 10.91 15.96 12.78
N PRO A 21 10.53 16.78 11.78
CA PRO A 21 10.44 18.22 11.94
C PRO A 21 9.63 18.57 13.19
N ALA A 22 10.08 19.57 13.95
CA ALA A 22 9.49 19.93 15.24
C ALA A 22 7.99 20.29 15.11
N ASP A 23 7.65 20.97 14.01
CA ASP A 23 6.30 21.37 13.63
C ASP A 23 5.39 20.19 13.23
N HIS A 24 5.96 19.07 12.79
CA HIS A 24 5.19 17.85 12.46
C HIS A 24 5.07 16.86 13.63
N ARG A 25 5.88 17.03 14.68
CA ARG A 25 6.04 16.03 15.74
C ARG A 25 4.74 15.73 16.48
N SER A 26 3.93 16.73 16.79
CA SER A 26 2.65 16.54 17.50
C SER A 26 1.65 15.72 16.68
N LEU A 27 1.67 15.88 15.35
CA LEU A 27 0.81 15.15 14.40
C LEU A 27 1.32 13.73 14.16
N LEU A 28 2.63 13.56 13.96
CA LEU A 28 3.23 12.30 13.51
C LEU A 28 3.61 11.34 14.65
N MET A 29 3.86 11.83 15.87
CA MET A 29 4.31 10.96 16.96
C MET A 29 3.25 9.92 17.40
N PRO A 30 1.95 10.26 17.54
CA PRO A 30 0.93 9.25 17.81
C PRO A 30 0.84 8.19 16.71
N ALA A 31 0.97 8.64 15.46
CA ALA A 31 0.96 7.82 14.25
C ALA A 31 2.07 6.77 14.28
N TYR A 32 3.30 7.24 14.51
CA TYR A 32 4.48 6.39 14.64
C TYR A 32 4.35 5.38 15.77
N ARG A 33 3.87 5.79 16.96
CA ARG A 33 3.68 4.87 18.09
C ARG A 33 2.71 3.74 17.76
N ALA A 34 1.59 4.06 17.13
CA ALA A 34 0.62 3.06 16.69
C ALA A 34 1.21 2.10 15.64
N ALA A 35 2.03 2.62 14.73
CA ALA A 35 2.72 1.83 13.72
C ALA A 35 3.74 0.85 14.34
N VAL A 36 4.55 1.35 15.27
CA VAL A 36 5.51 0.54 16.03
C VAL A 36 4.80 -0.52 16.86
N GLU A 37 3.70 -0.18 17.54
CA GLU A 37 2.94 -1.15 18.32
C GLU A 37 2.43 -2.31 17.45
N ARG A 38 1.88 -2.02 16.26
CA ARG A 38 1.47 -3.05 15.30
C ARG A 38 2.64 -3.94 14.87
N GLY A 39 3.81 -3.36 14.62
CA GLY A 39 4.99 -4.15 14.26
C GLY A 39 5.50 -5.04 15.38
N LYS A 40 5.36 -4.64 16.65
CA LYS A 40 5.68 -5.51 17.80
C LYS A 40 4.73 -6.70 17.87
N LEU A 41 3.42 -6.45 17.73
CA LEU A 41 2.42 -7.50 17.73
C LEU A 41 2.64 -8.48 16.58
N LEU A 42 2.93 -7.98 15.38
CA LEU A 42 3.23 -8.83 14.24
C LEU A 42 4.51 -9.66 14.46
N HIS A 43 5.55 -9.04 15.01
CA HIS A 43 6.78 -9.75 15.35
C HIS A 43 6.51 -10.88 16.34
N ASP A 44 5.73 -10.62 17.40
CA ASP A 44 5.36 -11.61 18.41
C ASP A 44 4.55 -12.78 17.80
N VAL A 45 3.62 -12.50 16.87
CA VAL A 45 2.89 -13.55 16.13
C VAL A 45 3.85 -14.39 15.30
N LEU A 46 4.80 -13.77 14.59
CA LEU A 46 5.74 -14.49 13.72
C LEU A 46 6.77 -15.29 14.53
N ALA A 47 7.34 -14.71 15.58
CA ALA A 47 8.40 -15.31 16.39
C ALA A 47 7.89 -16.35 17.39
N HIS A 48 6.70 -16.14 17.96
CA HIS A 48 6.23 -16.88 19.13
C HIS A 48 4.82 -17.44 19.00
N ASP A 49 4.18 -17.27 17.84
CA ASP A 49 2.76 -17.63 17.66
C ASP A 49 1.83 -16.96 18.69
N ALA A 50 2.19 -15.75 19.11
CA ALA A 50 1.47 -15.00 20.13
C ALA A 50 0.20 -14.36 19.57
N VAL A 51 -0.84 -15.18 19.36
CA VAL A 51 -2.17 -14.70 18.96
C VAL A 51 -2.91 -14.02 20.11
N LEU A 52 -3.77 -13.07 19.77
CA LEU A 52 -4.55 -12.26 20.70
C LEU A 52 -6.02 -12.68 20.72
N PRO A 53 -6.72 -12.52 21.86
CA PRO A 53 -8.17 -12.69 21.92
C PRO A 53 -8.90 -11.73 20.95
N HIS A 54 -9.97 -12.19 20.30
CA HIS A 54 -10.77 -11.37 19.37
C HIS A 54 -11.23 -10.04 19.96
N ALA A 55 -11.70 -10.03 21.22
CA ALA A 55 -12.16 -8.81 21.87
C ALA A 55 -11.03 -7.76 22.00
N GLU A 56 -9.80 -8.21 22.26
CA GLU A 56 -8.64 -7.32 22.34
C GLU A 56 -8.27 -6.76 20.97
N VAL A 57 -8.23 -7.60 19.94
CA VAL A 57 -7.96 -7.19 18.56
C VAL A 57 -9.01 -6.20 18.08
N SER A 58 -10.30 -6.48 18.28
CA SER A 58 -11.41 -5.59 17.94
C SER A 58 -11.31 -4.23 18.64
N ARG A 59 -10.95 -4.21 19.92
CA ARG A 59 -10.74 -2.96 20.68
C ARG A 59 -9.57 -2.15 20.09
N ARG A 60 -8.44 -2.81 19.79
CA ARG A 60 -7.25 -2.18 19.23
C ARG A 60 -7.50 -1.63 17.83
N LEU A 61 -8.16 -2.40 16.96
CA LEU A 61 -8.50 -1.96 15.60
C LEU A 61 -9.52 -0.82 15.61
N THR A 62 -10.52 -0.88 16.49
CA THR A 62 -11.48 0.22 16.67
C THR A 62 -10.77 1.50 17.09
N HIS A 63 -9.89 1.42 18.10
CA HIS A 63 -9.12 2.57 18.55
C HIS A 63 -8.23 3.12 17.42
N TYR A 64 -7.51 2.26 16.71
CA TYR A 64 -6.67 2.67 15.59
C TYR A 64 -7.47 3.30 14.46
N ASN A 65 -8.65 2.76 14.13
CA ASN A 65 -9.53 3.29 13.09
C ASN A 65 -10.08 4.67 13.49
N ALA A 66 -10.50 4.83 14.75
CA ALA A 66 -10.92 6.13 15.28
C ALA A 66 -9.77 7.15 15.24
N TRP A 67 -8.57 6.73 15.67
CA TRP A 67 -7.37 7.57 15.63
C TRP A 67 -6.97 7.91 14.19
N THR A 68 -7.01 6.97 13.25
CA THR A 68 -6.70 7.26 11.84
C THR A 68 -7.72 8.23 11.28
N VAL A 69 -9.01 8.09 11.53
CA VAL A 69 -9.99 9.09 11.06
C VAL A 69 -9.70 10.49 11.63
N ALA A 70 -9.40 10.60 12.92
CA ALA A 70 -9.13 11.89 13.56
C ALA A 70 -7.75 12.50 13.18
N GLY A 71 -6.68 11.73 13.27
CA GLY A 71 -5.31 12.18 13.01
C GLY A 71 -5.02 12.44 11.54
N TYR A 72 -5.69 11.73 10.63
CA TYR A 72 -5.57 11.94 9.19
C TYR A 72 -6.13 13.29 8.76
N GLY A 73 -7.16 13.81 9.46
CA GLY A 73 -7.63 15.18 9.27
C GLY A 73 -6.52 16.20 9.49
N GLY A 74 -5.87 16.16 10.66
CA GLY A 74 -4.78 17.09 10.97
C GLY A 74 -3.55 16.96 10.04
N ILE A 75 -3.22 15.74 9.57
CA ILE A 75 -2.15 15.55 8.57
C ILE A 75 -2.54 16.18 7.23
N VAL A 76 -3.77 15.97 6.78
CA VAL A 76 -4.28 16.56 5.53
C VAL A 76 -4.33 18.07 5.62
N ASP A 77 -4.84 18.63 6.72
CA ASP A 77 -4.91 20.07 6.93
C ASP A 77 -3.52 20.71 6.89
N ARG A 78 -2.52 20.06 7.51
CA ARG A 78 -1.13 20.55 7.46
C ARG A 78 -0.52 20.47 6.06
N ILE A 79 -0.79 19.40 5.30
CA ILE A 79 -0.36 19.28 3.90
C ILE A 79 -0.97 20.41 3.06
N THR A 80 -2.28 20.65 3.20
CA THR A 80 -2.98 21.75 2.52
C THR A 80 -2.36 23.10 2.87
N GLN A 81 -2.14 23.35 4.16
CA GLN A 81 -1.51 24.58 4.64
C GLN A 81 -0.10 24.78 4.04
N ILE A 82 0.74 23.74 4.01
CA ILE A 82 2.05 23.80 3.36
C ILE A 82 1.89 24.15 1.87
N GLY A 83 0.88 23.58 1.21
CA GLY A 83 0.57 23.90 -0.17
C GLY A 83 0.16 25.35 -0.38
N GLU A 84 -0.63 25.92 0.52
CA GLU A 84 -1.02 27.33 0.50
C GLU A 84 0.19 28.25 0.76
N GLU A 85 1.07 27.88 1.70
CA GLU A 85 2.28 28.64 2.06
C GLU A 85 3.35 28.64 0.96
N THR A 86 3.52 27.50 0.27
CA THR A 86 4.61 27.29 -0.70
C THR A 86 4.16 27.36 -2.16
N GLY A 87 2.85 27.37 -2.40
CA GLY A 87 2.27 27.16 -3.74
C GLY A 87 2.32 25.69 -4.19
N ASP A 88 2.75 24.76 -3.32
CA ASP A 88 3.06 23.38 -3.68
C ASP A 88 2.82 22.38 -2.52
N GLU A 89 1.69 21.69 -2.53
CA GLU A 89 1.33 20.67 -1.51
C GLU A 89 2.27 19.45 -1.49
N LEU A 90 3.12 19.29 -2.52
CA LEU A 90 4.12 18.23 -2.56
C LEU A 90 5.49 18.70 -2.08
N HIS A 91 5.60 19.94 -1.58
CA HIS A 91 6.83 20.52 -1.09
C HIS A 91 7.57 19.54 -0.17
N GLU A 92 8.91 19.54 -0.21
CA GLU A 92 9.73 18.54 0.50
C GLU A 92 9.39 18.43 2.00
N SER A 93 8.98 19.54 2.63
CA SER A 93 8.51 19.58 4.01
C SER A 93 7.25 18.74 4.24
N ALA A 94 6.35 18.62 3.25
CA ALA A 94 5.17 17.76 3.32
C ALA A 94 5.49 16.28 3.11
N GLY A 95 6.69 15.93 2.64
CA GLY A 95 7.09 14.54 2.33
C GLY A 95 6.83 13.54 3.47
N PRO A 96 7.29 13.80 4.70
CA PRO A 96 6.98 12.95 5.85
C PRO A 96 5.48 12.83 6.13
N LEU A 97 4.72 13.92 6.00
CA LEU A 97 3.26 13.89 6.20
C LEU A 97 2.58 12.97 5.17
N TRP A 98 3.00 13.04 3.91
CA TRP A 98 2.53 12.16 2.84
C TRP A 98 2.86 10.70 3.10
N GLN A 99 4.08 10.38 3.52
CA GLN A 99 4.50 9.01 3.85
C GLN A 99 3.65 8.40 4.97
N TYR A 100 3.47 9.12 6.08
CA TYR A 100 2.64 8.64 7.18
C TYR A 100 1.17 8.54 6.77
N ARG A 101 0.63 9.54 6.05
CA ARG A 101 -0.73 9.50 5.50
C ARG A 101 -0.93 8.23 4.65
N HIS A 102 -0.01 7.96 3.74
CA HIS A 102 -0.05 6.79 2.86
C HIS A 102 -0.02 5.48 3.64
N TRP A 103 0.97 5.28 4.52
CA TRP A 103 1.09 4.05 5.32
C TRP A 103 -0.15 3.77 6.17
N HIS A 104 -0.63 4.77 6.92
CA HIS A 104 -1.85 4.64 7.72
C HIS A 104 -3.11 4.48 6.87
N GLY A 105 -3.10 5.09 5.68
CA GLY A 105 -4.10 4.92 4.64
C GLY A 105 -4.25 3.45 4.25
N MET A 106 -3.12 2.80 3.91
CA MET A 106 -3.03 1.38 3.59
C MET A 106 -3.41 0.51 4.80
N CYS A 107 -2.78 0.69 5.95
CA CYS A 107 -3.03 -0.12 7.14
C CYS A 107 -4.49 -0.11 7.62
N GLY A 108 -5.22 0.99 7.40
CA GLY A 108 -6.65 1.06 7.65
C GLY A 108 -7.48 0.23 6.67
N ALA A 109 -7.06 0.14 5.40
CA ALA A 109 -7.73 -0.71 4.40
C ALA A 109 -7.61 -2.20 4.75
N PHE A 110 -6.42 -2.64 5.20
CA PHE A 110 -6.11 -4.04 5.55
C PHE A 110 -6.58 -4.47 6.96
N GLY A 111 -7.57 -3.78 7.53
CA GLY A 111 -7.98 -4.00 8.93
C GLY A 111 -8.44 -5.43 9.24
N ASN A 112 -9.09 -6.10 8.29
CA ASN A 112 -9.55 -7.48 8.46
C ASN A 112 -8.39 -8.47 8.41
N GLU A 113 -7.48 -8.29 7.47
CA GLU A 113 -6.28 -9.11 7.32
C GLU A 113 -5.41 -8.99 8.57
N TRP A 114 -5.27 -7.78 9.12
CA TRP A 114 -4.64 -7.56 10.42
C TRP A 114 -5.35 -8.31 11.53
N ALA A 115 -6.68 -8.29 11.57
CA ALA A 115 -7.43 -9.04 12.57
C ALA A 115 -7.15 -10.54 12.48
N GLN A 116 -7.22 -11.12 11.28
CA GLN A 116 -6.99 -12.55 11.03
C GLN A 116 -5.58 -12.99 11.40
N VAL A 117 -4.57 -12.19 11.11
CA VAL A 117 -3.18 -12.50 11.52
C VAL A 117 -3.05 -12.45 13.03
N LEU A 118 -3.59 -11.42 13.68
CA LEU A 118 -3.43 -11.22 15.12
C LEU A 118 -4.24 -12.22 15.96
N THR A 119 -5.39 -12.71 15.48
CA THR A 119 -6.17 -13.74 16.19
C THR A 119 -5.80 -15.16 15.77
N GLY A 120 -5.11 -15.33 14.63
CA GLY A 120 -4.92 -16.63 14.00
C GLY A 120 -6.19 -17.22 13.36
N ASP A 121 -7.31 -16.48 13.40
CA ASP A 121 -8.58 -16.93 12.86
C ASP A 121 -8.79 -16.46 11.42
N LEU A 122 -8.71 -17.41 10.49
CA LEU A 122 -8.96 -17.15 9.06
C LEU A 122 -10.44 -17.05 8.70
N ARG A 123 -11.34 -17.41 9.63
CA ARG A 123 -12.79 -17.47 9.40
C ARG A 123 -13.43 -16.17 9.85
N MET A 124 -13.24 -15.12 9.06
CA MET A 124 -14.05 -13.91 9.21
C MET A 124 -15.23 -13.94 8.25
N ASP A 125 -16.43 -14.15 8.80
CA ASP A 125 -17.67 -14.13 8.04
C ASP A 125 -17.81 -12.80 7.27
N GLY A 126 -18.13 -12.90 5.97
CA GLY A 126 -18.33 -11.74 5.10
C GLY A 126 -17.07 -10.96 4.72
N TYR A 127 -15.87 -11.46 5.07
CA TYR A 127 -14.61 -10.92 4.56
C TYR A 127 -14.46 -11.20 3.05
N HIS A 128 -14.18 -10.15 2.30
CA HIS A 128 -13.92 -10.22 0.87
C HIS A 128 -12.73 -9.32 0.54
N PRO A 129 -11.63 -9.84 -0.03
CA PRO A 129 -10.43 -9.05 -0.33
C PRO A 129 -10.73 -7.88 -1.28
N ASP A 130 -11.74 -8.00 -2.14
CA ASP A 130 -12.18 -6.87 -2.98
C ASP A 130 -12.71 -5.66 -2.18
N LYS A 131 -13.20 -5.83 -0.94
CA LYS A 131 -13.51 -4.69 -0.06
C LYS A 131 -12.22 -3.97 0.35
N THR A 132 -11.17 -4.71 0.68
CA THR A 132 -9.84 -4.15 0.94
C THR A 132 -9.29 -3.44 -0.29
N ARG A 133 -9.38 -4.06 -1.48
CA ARG A 133 -8.98 -3.43 -2.76
C ARG A 133 -9.76 -2.14 -3.04
N LEU A 134 -11.07 -2.13 -2.77
CA LEU A 134 -11.90 -0.94 -2.93
C LEU A 134 -11.45 0.17 -1.96
N ASN A 135 -11.22 -0.17 -0.69
CA ASN A 135 -10.73 0.79 0.31
C ASN A 135 -9.34 1.36 -0.06
N LEU A 136 -8.44 0.49 -0.52
CA LEU A 136 -7.09 0.84 -0.91
C LEU A 136 -7.09 1.73 -2.16
N GLY A 137 -7.79 1.30 -3.22
CA GLY A 137 -7.87 2.04 -4.48
C GLY A 137 -8.58 3.38 -4.34
N THR A 138 -9.67 3.45 -3.58
CA THR A 138 -10.38 4.72 -3.34
C THR A 138 -9.52 5.71 -2.55
N GLY A 139 -8.71 5.23 -1.59
CA GLY A 139 -7.75 6.06 -0.86
C GLY A 139 -6.63 6.61 -1.75
N GLY A 140 -6.17 5.81 -2.73
CA GLY A 140 -5.22 6.25 -3.75
C GLY A 140 -5.80 7.32 -4.67
N LEU A 141 -7.04 7.13 -5.15
CA LEU A 141 -7.66 8.07 -6.08
C LEU A 141 -8.16 9.37 -5.42
N ASP A 142 -8.49 9.35 -4.13
CA ASP A 142 -8.99 10.52 -3.38
C ASP A 142 -8.03 11.72 -3.48
N TYR A 143 -6.71 11.48 -3.45
CA TYR A 143 -5.72 12.53 -3.60
C TYR A 143 -5.92 13.34 -4.90
N TYR A 144 -6.02 12.65 -6.03
CA TYR A 144 -6.19 13.28 -7.34
C TYR A 144 -7.56 13.93 -7.51
N LEU A 145 -8.59 13.36 -6.89
CA LEU A 145 -9.94 13.93 -6.94
C LEU A 145 -10.05 15.28 -6.22
N ARG A 146 -9.29 15.46 -5.14
CA ARG A 146 -9.23 16.74 -4.42
C ARG A 146 -8.48 17.80 -5.20
N ARG A 147 -7.48 17.40 -5.97
CA ARG A 147 -6.62 18.29 -6.76
C ARG A 147 -7.21 18.74 -8.10
N GLY A 148 -8.50 18.47 -8.35
CA GLY A 148 -9.21 18.60 -9.63
C GLY A 148 -9.03 19.93 -10.40
N LYS A 149 -7.84 20.15 -10.94
CA LYS A 149 -7.57 21.11 -12.00
C LYS A 149 -7.91 20.44 -13.33
N PRO A 150 -8.93 20.93 -14.06
CA PRO A 150 -9.18 20.47 -15.42
C PRO A 150 -7.91 20.64 -16.26
N GLY A 151 -7.49 19.59 -16.98
CA GLY A 151 -6.34 19.64 -17.89
C GLY A 151 -4.98 19.27 -17.29
N VAL A 152 -4.88 18.95 -15.99
CA VAL A 152 -3.72 18.21 -15.48
C VAL A 152 -3.97 16.74 -15.83
N ASP A 153 -3.22 16.23 -16.80
CA ASP A 153 -3.22 14.79 -17.07
C ASP A 153 -2.87 14.08 -15.77
N TYR A 154 -3.67 13.08 -15.40
CA TYR A 154 -3.56 12.34 -14.14
C TYR A 154 -2.14 11.77 -13.89
N PHE A 155 -1.32 11.73 -14.94
CA PHE A 155 0.04 11.20 -14.95
C PHE A 155 1.01 12.14 -15.71
N ALA A 156 0.70 13.45 -15.81
CA ALA A 156 1.58 14.41 -16.49
C ALA A 156 2.99 14.43 -15.88
N GLU A 157 3.99 14.67 -16.73
CA GLU A 157 5.43 14.39 -16.58
C GLU A 157 6.14 14.97 -15.34
N ASP A 158 5.48 15.78 -14.52
CA ASP A 158 6.04 16.42 -13.32
C ASP A 158 5.63 15.76 -11.99
N GLU A 159 5.02 14.58 -12.03
CA GLU A 159 4.68 13.87 -10.79
C GLU A 159 5.93 13.43 -10.03
N ARG A 160 6.07 13.96 -8.81
CA ARG A 160 7.24 13.73 -7.96
C ARG A 160 7.43 12.23 -7.69
N PRO A 161 8.68 11.75 -7.64
CA PRO A 161 9.01 10.34 -7.34
C PRO A 161 8.25 9.73 -6.17
N LEU A 162 7.87 10.55 -5.18
CA LEU A 162 7.05 10.14 -4.03
C LEU A 162 5.68 9.59 -4.43
N LEU A 163 4.92 10.30 -5.28
CA LEU A 163 3.58 9.86 -5.69
C LEU A 163 3.66 8.62 -6.58
N VAL A 164 4.64 8.59 -7.48
CA VAL A 164 4.91 7.42 -8.32
C VAL A 164 5.15 6.18 -7.46
N GLY A 165 5.96 6.30 -6.40
CA GLY A 165 6.18 5.24 -5.42
C GLY A 165 4.88 4.80 -4.75
N MET A 166 4.14 5.73 -4.16
CA MET A 166 2.89 5.45 -3.43
C MET A 166 1.84 4.77 -4.30
N HIS A 167 1.64 5.22 -5.54
CA HIS A 167 0.67 4.62 -6.45
C HIS A 167 1.12 3.24 -6.94
N THR A 168 2.42 3.03 -7.13
CA THR A 168 2.96 1.71 -7.45
C THR A 168 2.73 0.73 -6.28
N GLU A 169 2.93 1.17 -5.03
CA GLU A 169 2.64 0.36 -3.85
C GLU A 169 1.16 0.03 -3.70
N ILE A 170 0.26 0.98 -3.97
CA ILE A 170 -1.20 0.75 -3.95
C ILE A 170 -1.59 -0.32 -4.97
N ASP A 171 -1.10 -0.18 -6.20
CA ASP A 171 -1.35 -1.14 -7.28
C ASP A 171 -0.79 -2.53 -6.95
N ALA A 172 0.43 -2.59 -6.39
CA ALA A 172 1.00 -3.83 -5.89
C ALA A 172 0.12 -4.45 -4.80
N GLY A 173 -0.38 -3.65 -3.85
CA GLY A 173 -1.29 -4.11 -2.82
C GLY A 173 -2.60 -4.70 -3.38
N ILE A 174 -3.18 -4.06 -4.39
CA ILE A 174 -4.38 -4.58 -5.09
C ILE A 174 -4.08 -5.91 -5.79
N ALA A 175 -2.94 -6.00 -6.47
CA ALA A 175 -2.51 -7.22 -7.14
C ALA A 175 -2.22 -8.35 -6.15
N LEU A 176 -1.51 -8.06 -5.05
CA LEU A 176 -1.18 -9.02 -3.99
C LEU A 176 -2.43 -9.58 -3.31
N LEU A 177 -3.48 -8.76 -3.12
CA LEU A 177 -4.76 -9.23 -2.56
C LEU A 177 -5.43 -10.33 -3.41
N GLU A 178 -4.97 -10.57 -4.64
CA GLU A 178 -5.39 -11.73 -5.44
C GLU A 178 -4.94 -13.04 -4.81
N LEU A 179 -3.78 -13.07 -4.15
CA LEU A 179 -3.30 -14.23 -3.40
C LEU A 179 -4.33 -14.62 -2.34
N THR A 180 -4.81 -13.65 -1.55
CA THR A 180 -5.83 -13.86 -0.52
C THR A 180 -7.17 -14.32 -1.11
N ALA A 181 -7.53 -13.82 -2.31
CA ALA A 181 -8.75 -14.23 -3.00
C ALA A 181 -8.70 -15.69 -3.46
N ARG A 182 -7.57 -16.13 -4.03
CA ARG A 182 -7.37 -17.48 -4.58
C ARG A 182 -6.98 -18.52 -3.52
N HIS A 183 -6.29 -18.09 -2.48
CA HIS A 183 -5.72 -18.94 -1.45
C HIS A 183 -6.07 -18.36 -0.08
N ARG A 184 -7.17 -18.84 0.51
CA ARG A 184 -7.70 -18.32 1.78
C ARG A 184 -6.76 -18.48 2.99
N SER A 185 -5.71 -19.30 2.89
CA SER A 185 -4.67 -19.38 3.91
C SER A 185 -3.56 -18.35 3.76
N LEU A 186 -3.51 -17.64 2.63
CA LEU A 186 -2.57 -16.57 2.38
C LEU A 186 -3.20 -15.23 2.77
N LEU A 187 -2.51 -14.48 3.61
CA LEU A 187 -2.88 -13.13 3.98
C LEU A 187 -1.80 -12.15 3.53
N VAL A 188 -2.22 -10.95 3.16
CA VAL A 188 -1.34 -9.86 2.75
C VAL A 188 -1.47 -8.73 3.76
N LEU A 189 -0.35 -8.23 4.26
CA LEU A 189 -0.30 -7.06 5.15
C LEU A 189 0.69 -6.02 4.60
N PRO A 190 0.39 -4.72 4.71
CA PRO A 190 1.42 -3.69 4.59
C PRO A 190 2.42 -3.88 5.74
N ALA A 191 3.70 -3.76 5.43
CA ALA A 191 4.78 -3.91 6.38
C ALA A 191 4.78 -2.76 7.39
N PRO A 192 4.84 -3.01 8.71
CA PRO A 192 5.03 -1.95 9.68
C PRO A 192 6.48 -1.45 9.70
N PRO A 193 6.77 -0.29 10.32
CA PRO A 193 8.09 0.35 10.24
C PRO A 193 9.29 -0.54 10.59
N GLN A 194 9.12 -1.50 11.50
CA GLN A 194 10.15 -2.49 11.83
C GLN A 194 10.65 -3.29 10.63
N PHE A 195 9.75 -3.59 9.69
CA PHE A 195 10.02 -4.41 8.52
C PHE A 195 10.38 -3.57 7.29
N GLU A 196 9.93 -2.31 7.25
CA GLU A 196 10.13 -1.41 6.12
C GLU A 196 11.39 -0.54 6.26
N MET A 197 11.66 0.02 7.44
CA MET A 197 12.66 1.07 7.63
C MET A 197 13.98 0.57 8.23
N PHE A 198 13.97 -0.54 8.97
CA PHE A 198 15.06 -0.90 9.88
C PHE A 198 15.65 -2.30 9.66
N ALA A 199 15.37 -2.93 8.51
CA ALA A 199 15.74 -4.30 8.21
C ALA A 199 16.88 -4.45 7.18
N GLY A 200 17.50 -3.34 6.77
CA GLY A 200 18.61 -3.32 5.82
C GLY A 200 18.24 -3.99 4.49
N ARG A 201 18.87 -5.14 4.20
CA ARG A 201 18.63 -5.93 2.97
C ARG A 201 17.30 -6.70 3.00
N CYS A 202 16.66 -6.77 4.16
CA CYS A 202 15.37 -7.44 4.37
C CYS A 202 14.20 -6.44 4.40
N ASN A 203 14.42 -5.18 4.00
CA ASN A 203 13.35 -4.18 3.93
C ASN A 203 12.24 -4.62 2.96
N VAL A 204 10.99 -4.44 3.38
CA VAL A 204 9.79 -4.87 2.63
C VAL A 204 8.67 -3.85 2.81
N ASP A 205 7.82 -3.71 1.78
CA ASP A 205 6.61 -2.86 1.83
C ASP A 205 5.37 -3.68 2.18
N PHE A 206 5.37 -4.97 1.83
CA PHE A 206 4.30 -5.92 2.14
C PHE A 206 4.84 -7.24 2.69
N LEU A 207 3.99 -7.96 3.39
CA LEU A 207 4.22 -9.31 3.89
C LEU A 207 3.12 -10.22 3.35
N VAL A 208 3.51 -11.38 2.83
CA VAL A 208 2.60 -12.45 2.41
C VAL A 208 2.77 -13.62 3.36
N LEU A 209 1.72 -13.93 4.13
CA LEU A 209 1.72 -14.90 5.20
C LEU A 209 0.87 -16.12 4.81
N ASP A 210 1.49 -17.29 4.64
CA ASP A 210 0.81 -18.58 4.63
C ASP A 210 0.56 -19.04 6.07
N MET A 211 -0.62 -18.71 6.57
CA MET A 211 -1.04 -18.99 7.93
C MET A 211 -1.16 -20.50 8.19
N LYS A 212 -1.43 -21.31 7.16
CA LYS A 212 -1.52 -22.77 7.28
C LYS A 212 -0.15 -23.42 7.36
N ARG A 213 0.81 -22.99 6.52
CA ARG A 213 2.17 -23.54 6.50
C ARG A 213 3.14 -22.87 7.46
N ARG A 214 2.70 -21.77 8.10
CA ARG A 214 3.53 -20.88 8.95
C ARG A 214 4.75 -20.38 8.18
N GLN A 215 4.52 -19.95 6.94
CA GLN A 215 5.56 -19.45 6.03
C GLN A 215 5.26 -18.02 5.62
N VAL A 216 6.28 -17.18 5.58
CA VAL A 216 6.15 -15.77 5.21
C VAL A 216 7.14 -15.44 4.11
N ARG A 217 6.73 -14.50 3.27
CA ARG A 217 7.59 -13.88 2.27
C ARG A 217 7.45 -12.37 2.36
N GLY A 218 8.59 -11.69 2.40
CA GLY A 218 8.68 -10.25 2.26
C GLY A 218 8.47 -9.84 0.81
N VAL A 219 7.78 -8.73 0.57
CA VAL A 219 7.62 -8.16 -0.77
C VAL A 219 8.03 -6.70 -0.74
N GLN A 220 9.02 -6.35 -1.56
CA GLN A 220 9.41 -4.97 -1.82
C GLN A 220 8.91 -4.56 -3.19
N VAL A 221 8.28 -3.39 -3.26
CA VAL A 221 7.79 -2.75 -4.46
C VAL A 221 8.78 -1.66 -4.90
N LYS A 222 9.00 -1.57 -6.21
CA LYS A 222 9.78 -0.51 -6.85
C LYS A 222 9.03 0.01 -8.06
N SER A 223 9.09 1.31 -8.32
CA SER A 223 8.49 1.89 -9.54
C SER A 223 9.19 1.38 -10.81
N MET A 224 10.53 1.33 -10.79
CA MET A 224 11.36 0.87 -11.91
C MET A 224 12.42 -0.14 -11.45
N ARG A 225 12.97 -0.89 -12.42
CA ARG A 225 14.03 -1.86 -12.16
C ARG A 225 15.40 -1.26 -12.49
N HIS A 226 16.14 -0.82 -11.48
CA HIS A 226 17.57 -0.56 -11.63
C HIS A 226 18.37 -1.78 -11.14
N ALA A 227 19.44 -2.16 -11.85
CA ALA A 227 20.25 -3.33 -11.48
C ALA A 227 20.78 -3.23 -10.03
N GLN A 228 21.18 -2.02 -9.61
CA GLN A 228 21.63 -1.73 -8.24
C GLN A 228 20.55 -1.97 -7.18
N ASP A 229 19.27 -1.81 -7.53
CA ASP A 229 18.17 -2.06 -6.60
C ASP A 229 18.01 -3.54 -6.30
N LEU A 230 18.34 -4.43 -7.24
CA LEU A 230 18.19 -5.88 -7.04
C LEU A 230 19.21 -6.43 -6.04
N ASP A 231 20.46 -5.99 -6.14
CA ASP A 231 21.56 -6.48 -5.31
C ASP A 231 21.43 -6.04 -3.85
N ARG A 232 20.68 -4.97 -3.60
CA ARG A 232 20.41 -4.43 -2.27
C ARG A 232 19.59 -5.40 -1.40
N TYR A 233 18.71 -6.21 -1.98
CA TYR A 233 17.79 -7.05 -1.21
C TYR A 233 18.32 -8.48 -1.07
N ASP A 234 17.93 -9.15 0.02
CA ASP A 234 18.19 -10.57 0.19
C ASP A 234 17.10 -11.40 -0.52
N PRO A 235 17.42 -12.11 -1.63
CA PRO A 235 16.44 -12.89 -2.37
C PRO A 235 15.92 -14.11 -1.61
N ALA A 236 16.57 -14.54 -0.51
CA ALA A 236 16.06 -15.59 0.37
C ALA A 236 14.87 -15.11 1.23
N VAL A 237 14.75 -13.80 1.44
CA VAL A 237 13.74 -13.19 2.31
C VAL A 237 12.71 -12.38 1.50
N VAL A 238 13.17 -11.67 0.46
CA VAL A 238 12.40 -10.63 -0.23
C VAL A 238 12.15 -10.98 -1.69
N THR A 239 10.89 -10.87 -2.12
CA THR A 239 10.48 -10.82 -3.53
C THR A 239 10.37 -9.37 -3.97
N ILE A 240 11.02 -9.01 -5.07
CA ILE A 240 10.89 -7.68 -5.66
C ILE A 240 9.75 -7.68 -6.67
N ILE A 241 8.82 -6.74 -6.56
CA ILE A 241 7.78 -6.42 -7.54
C ILE A 241 8.09 -5.04 -8.13
N THR A 242 8.05 -4.92 -9.44
CA THR A 242 8.35 -3.70 -10.17
C THR A 242 7.13 -3.15 -10.90
N GLY A 243 6.96 -1.83 -10.88
CA GLY A 243 5.89 -1.13 -11.58
C GLY A 243 5.91 -1.44 -13.07
N GLU A 244 7.07 -1.30 -13.70
CA GLU A 244 7.26 -1.55 -15.13
C GLU A 244 7.02 -3.02 -15.53
N TRP A 245 7.68 -3.98 -14.90
CA TRP A 245 7.70 -5.36 -15.40
C TRP A 245 6.67 -6.27 -14.78
N ASP A 246 6.34 -6.08 -13.50
CA ASP A 246 5.42 -6.97 -12.80
C ASP A 246 3.99 -6.44 -12.83
N LEU A 247 3.85 -5.11 -12.68
CA LEU A 247 2.55 -4.44 -12.63
C LEU A 247 2.11 -3.86 -13.98
N ASP A 248 3.01 -3.79 -14.98
CA ASP A 248 2.71 -3.18 -16.28
C ASP A 248 2.13 -1.75 -16.14
N ASN A 249 2.60 -1.05 -15.11
CA ASN A 249 2.27 0.34 -14.80
C ASN A 249 3.08 1.26 -15.70
N VAL A 250 2.96 1.06 -17.00
CA VAL A 250 3.62 1.86 -18.02
C VAL A 250 2.66 2.18 -19.15
N ARG A 251 2.88 3.34 -19.77
CA ARG A 251 2.16 3.76 -20.96
C ARG A 251 3.14 4.17 -22.03
N ALA A 252 2.89 3.74 -23.26
CA ALA A 252 3.57 4.30 -24.42
C ALA A 252 2.94 5.68 -24.72
N VAL A 253 3.72 6.75 -24.60
CA VAL A 253 3.30 8.13 -24.91
C VAL A 253 4.15 8.69 -26.04
N ARG A 254 3.55 9.54 -26.87
CA ARG A 254 4.28 10.20 -27.96
C ARG A 254 5.01 11.41 -27.40
N ARG A 255 6.34 11.40 -27.40
CA ARG A 255 7.17 12.48 -26.86
C ARG A 255 7.12 13.77 -27.70
N HIS A 256 6.93 13.63 -29.01
CA HIS A 256 6.89 14.76 -29.94
C HIS A 256 5.68 14.67 -30.86
N ALA A 257 4.84 15.70 -30.89
CA ALA A 257 3.62 15.74 -31.71
C ALA A 257 3.86 15.46 -33.21
N ARG A 258 5.09 15.68 -33.68
CA ARG A 258 5.51 15.54 -35.09
C ARG A 258 6.23 14.23 -35.43
N THR A 259 6.54 13.36 -34.46
CA THR A 259 7.16 12.05 -34.74
C THR A 259 6.23 10.91 -34.32
N SER A 260 6.44 9.72 -34.88
CA SER A 260 5.76 8.50 -34.45
C SER A 260 6.44 7.81 -33.28
N ASP A 261 7.51 8.42 -32.73
CA ASP A 261 8.30 7.83 -31.66
C ASP A 261 7.49 7.82 -30.37
N MET A 262 7.46 6.66 -29.75
CA MET A 262 6.72 6.40 -28.52
C MET A 262 7.74 6.09 -27.42
N ASP A 263 7.70 6.87 -26.34
CA ASP A 263 8.46 6.60 -25.13
C ASP A 263 7.57 5.83 -24.14
N VAL A 264 8.16 4.85 -23.44
CA VAL A 264 7.47 4.14 -22.36
C VAL A 264 7.71 4.92 -21.07
N VAL A 265 6.63 5.44 -20.49
CA VAL A 265 6.67 6.21 -19.24
C VAL A 265 5.95 5.46 -18.12
N PRO A 266 6.38 5.60 -16.86
CA PRO A 266 5.63 5.09 -15.71
C PRO A 266 4.22 5.66 -15.67
N TRP A 267 3.26 4.79 -15.36
CA TRP A 267 1.84 5.13 -15.27
C TRP A 267 1.21 4.41 -14.06
N PRO A 268 1.67 4.70 -12.83
CA PRO A 268 1.23 4.02 -11.61
C PRO A 268 -0.19 4.44 -11.23
N GLY A 269 -1.06 3.48 -10.95
CA GLY A 269 -2.48 3.67 -10.72
C GLY A 269 -3.37 3.06 -11.81
N LEU A 270 -2.81 2.43 -12.87
CA LEU A 270 -3.60 1.72 -13.88
C LEU A 270 -4.41 0.59 -13.26
N ILE A 271 -3.78 -0.22 -12.41
CA ILE A 271 -4.45 -1.37 -11.82
C ILE A 271 -5.61 -0.91 -10.95
N THR A 272 -5.36 0.09 -10.12
CA THR A 272 -6.36 0.76 -9.30
C THR A 272 -7.51 1.31 -10.14
N THR A 273 -7.22 2.08 -11.19
CA THR A 273 -8.25 2.72 -12.00
C THR A 273 -9.11 1.70 -12.76
N HIS A 274 -8.51 0.68 -13.37
CA HIS A 274 -9.25 -0.42 -14.00
C HIS A 274 -10.09 -1.21 -12.99
N PHE A 275 -9.55 -1.51 -11.81
CA PHE A 275 -10.28 -2.20 -10.75
C PHE A 275 -11.50 -1.38 -10.28
N LEU A 276 -11.30 -0.10 -9.98
CA LEU A 276 -12.38 0.79 -9.52
C LEU A 276 -13.42 1.04 -10.62
N GLY A 277 -12.98 1.16 -11.87
CA GLY A 277 -13.87 1.37 -13.01
C GLY A 277 -14.78 0.18 -13.30
N SER A 278 -14.29 -1.04 -13.07
CA SER A 278 -15.00 -2.30 -13.34
C SER A 278 -15.72 -2.91 -12.14
N THR A 279 -15.33 -2.57 -10.89
CA THR A 279 -15.88 -3.21 -9.69
C THR A 279 -17.36 -2.89 -9.45
N ARG A 280 -18.16 -3.94 -9.30
CA ARG A 280 -19.61 -3.87 -9.00
C ARG A 280 -19.91 -3.75 -7.51
N LEU A 281 -18.90 -3.75 -6.64
CA LEU A 281 -19.12 -3.67 -5.20
C LEU A 281 -19.84 -2.37 -4.82
N SER A 282 -20.93 -2.51 -4.07
CA SER A 282 -21.72 -1.41 -3.50
C SER A 282 -21.29 -1.04 -2.07
N ALA A 283 -20.27 -1.71 -1.52
CA ALA A 283 -19.76 -1.41 -0.20
C ALA A 283 -19.19 0.01 -0.16
N ASN A 284 -19.56 0.77 0.87
CA ASN A 284 -18.95 2.06 1.14
C ASN A 284 -17.67 1.84 1.94
N PRO A 285 -16.49 2.27 1.44
CA PRO A 285 -15.30 2.37 2.26
C PRO A 285 -15.61 3.15 3.54
N PRO A 286 -14.95 2.87 4.67
CA PRO A 286 -15.22 3.56 5.95
C PRO A 286 -15.07 5.08 5.89
N ARG A 287 -14.37 5.59 4.86
CA ARG A 287 -13.98 7.00 4.72
C ARG A 287 -14.78 7.76 3.65
N LEU A 288 -15.56 7.06 2.84
CA LEU A 288 -16.26 7.67 1.72
C LEU A 288 -17.75 7.33 1.77
N ASP A 289 -18.59 8.33 1.58
CA ASP A 289 -20.01 8.12 1.35
C ASP A 289 -20.26 7.53 -0.06
N ALA A 290 -21.49 7.09 -0.30
CA ALA A 290 -21.86 6.46 -1.57
C ALA A 290 -21.66 7.40 -2.78
N THR A 291 -21.90 8.71 -2.61
CA THR A 291 -21.73 9.71 -3.67
C THR A 291 -20.25 9.87 -4.03
N GLN A 292 -19.39 9.94 -3.02
CA GLN A 292 -17.94 10.01 -3.19
C GLN A 292 -17.41 8.75 -3.88
N VAL A 293 -17.87 7.55 -3.48
CA VAL A 293 -17.50 6.29 -4.15
C VAL A 293 -17.91 6.30 -5.62
N GLN A 294 -19.12 6.75 -5.95
CA GLN A 294 -19.56 6.82 -7.35
C GLN A 294 -18.75 7.82 -8.16
N ARG A 295 -18.40 8.97 -7.59
CA ARG A 295 -17.50 9.95 -8.22
C ARG A 295 -16.13 9.33 -8.52
N VAL A 296 -15.53 8.64 -7.54
CA VAL A 296 -14.25 7.93 -7.69
C VAL A 296 -14.32 6.93 -8.83
N LYS A 297 -15.34 6.07 -8.85
CA LYS A 297 -15.51 5.06 -9.89
C LYS A 297 -15.73 5.67 -11.28
N SER A 298 -16.55 6.72 -11.37
CA SER A 298 -16.79 7.43 -12.62
C SER A 298 -15.49 8.01 -13.18
N ARG A 299 -14.71 8.69 -12.33
CA ARG A 299 -13.40 9.23 -12.72
C ARG A 299 -12.43 8.13 -13.13
N ALA A 300 -12.38 7.02 -12.39
CA ALA A 300 -11.54 5.88 -12.72
C ALA A 300 -11.85 5.32 -14.12
N ARG A 301 -13.13 5.24 -14.52
CA ARG A 301 -13.53 4.86 -15.89
C ARG A 301 -13.03 5.85 -16.93
N THR A 302 -13.13 7.16 -16.67
CA THR A 302 -12.61 8.18 -17.60
C THR A 302 -11.10 8.07 -17.78
N LEU A 303 -10.37 7.86 -16.69
CA LEU A 303 -8.91 7.79 -16.70
C LEU A 303 -8.34 6.55 -17.38
N SER A 304 -9.10 5.46 -17.34
CA SER A 304 -8.72 4.18 -17.91
C SER A 304 -9.37 3.89 -19.27
N ALA A 305 -10.15 4.84 -19.82
CA ALA A 305 -10.92 4.64 -21.05
C ALA A 305 -10.04 4.29 -22.25
N ASP A 306 -8.88 4.93 -22.36
CA ASP A 306 -7.93 4.76 -23.47
C ASP A 306 -6.81 3.75 -23.16
N ALA A 307 -6.82 3.16 -21.96
CA ALA A 307 -5.84 2.18 -21.53
C ALA A 307 -6.43 0.76 -21.67
N ARG A 308 -5.60 -0.19 -22.14
CA ARG A 308 -5.99 -1.59 -22.17
C ARG A 308 -5.95 -2.14 -20.74
N ASP A 309 -7.08 -2.70 -20.29
CA ASP A 309 -7.11 -3.44 -19.03
C ASP A 309 -6.24 -4.70 -19.12
N ARG A 310 -5.20 -4.75 -18.27
CA ARG A 310 -4.27 -5.87 -18.13
C ARG A 310 -4.24 -6.44 -16.72
N ASN A 311 -5.23 -6.11 -15.89
CA ASN A 311 -5.25 -6.51 -14.48
C ASN A 311 -5.17 -8.02 -14.32
N ARG A 312 -5.82 -8.78 -15.20
CA ARG A 312 -5.74 -10.24 -15.16
C ARG A 312 -4.31 -10.73 -15.37
N GLU A 313 -3.62 -10.28 -16.41
CA GLU A 313 -2.24 -10.68 -16.68
C GLU A 313 -1.29 -10.28 -15.56
N VAL A 314 -1.46 -9.08 -15.00
CA VAL A 314 -0.69 -8.59 -13.85
C VAL A 314 -0.92 -9.48 -12.63
N PHE A 315 -2.18 -9.78 -12.30
CA PHE A 315 -2.52 -10.61 -11.16
C PHE A 315 -1.92 -12.01 -11.27
N GLU A 316 -1.99 -12.64 -12.45
CA GLU A 316 -1.35 -13.93 -12.68
C GLU A 316 0.17 -13.86 -12.48
N ARG A 317 0.82 -12.81 -13.00
CA ARG A 317 2.27 -12.62 -12.92
C ARG A 317 2.72 -12.46 -11.47
N VAL A 318 2.09 -11.54 -10.73
CA VAL A 318 2.38 -11.29 -9.31
C VAL A 318 2.13 -12.53 -8.45
N VAL A 319 0.97 -13.17 -8.62
CA VAL A 319 0.62 -14.41 -7.89
C VAL A 319 1.66 -15.50 -8.16
N THR A 320 1.98 -15.76 -9.42
CA THR A 320 2.94 -16.81 -9.81
C THR A 320 4.31 -16.54 -9.22
N LYS A 321 4.80 -15.30 -9.34
CA LYS A 321 6.12 -14.88 -8.83
C LYS A 321 6.23 -15.07 -7.31
N VAL A 322 5.25 -14.54 -6.56
CA VAL A 322 5.26 -14.60 -5.09
C VAL A 322 5.10 -16.04 -4.60
N LEU A 323 4.22 -16.85 -5.22
CA LEU A 323 4.06 -18.26 -4.84
C LEU A 323 5.31 -19.09 -5.12
N ALA A 324 6.02 -18.82 -6.22
CA ALA A 324 7.27 -19.49 -6.54
C ALA A 324 8.33 -19.20 -5.46
N ASP A 325 8.44 -17.94 -5.05
CA ASP A 325 9.40 -17.51 -4.03
C ASP A 325 9.02 -17.93 -2.61
N LEU A 326 7.74 -17.99 -2.27
CA LEU A 326 7.26 -18.45 -0.97
C LEU A 326 7.56 -19.94 -0.73
N ARG A 327 7.65 -20.73 -1.81
CA ARG A 327 7.96 -22.17 -1.78
C ARG A 327 9.46 -22.48 -1.70
N ARG A 328 10.32 -21.49 -1.96
CA ARG A 328 11.77 -21.59 -1.76
C ARG A 328 12.09 -21.50 -0.26
#